data_AF-A0A4R1XFS3-F1
#
_entry.id   AF-A0A4R1XFS3-F1
#
_cell.length_a   1.000
_cell.length_b   1.000
_cell.length_c   1.000
_cell.angle_alpha   90.00
_cell.angle_beta   90.00
_cell.angle_gamma   90.00
#
_symmetry.space_group_name_H-M   'P 1'
#
loop_
_entity.id
_entity.type
_entity.pdbx_description
1 polymer ?
#
loop_
_entity_poly.entity_id
_entity_poly.type
_entity_poly.pdbx_seq_one_letter_code
_entity_poly.pdbx_strand_id
1 'polypeptide(L)'
;MSYQTKPVRLASFESMIKSNWKTMLFKLLSKRRLQPTALEYVAIQQALQRGDEAMDLVVAWVMQNPQLHRQYFETALYQGTAKLPHDILVLQQFFRSIETPPTWLDPQKMQQAITFSHRLGINNGFVLRDLSLMVGYLYPGFNQVLLKTGALKK
;
A
#
# COMPACT_ATOMS: atom_id res chain seq x y z
N MET A 1 -11.02 19.34 22.93
CA MET A 1 -11.05 18.08 22.15
C MET A 1 -11.67 18.38 20.80
N SER A 2 -10.83 18.51 19.77
CA SER A 2 -11.28 18.69 18.39
C SER A 2 -11.97 17.42 17.90
N TYR A 3 -13.24 17.53 17.48
CA TYR A 3 -13.97 16.44 16.84
C TYR A 3 -13.34 16.17 15.47
N GLN A 4 -12.44 15.18 15.41
CA GLN A 4 -11.84 14.74 14.16
C GLN A 4 -12.93 14.02 13.34
N THR A 5 -13.33 14.63 12.22
CA THR A 5 -14.40 14.11 11.36
C THR A 5 -14.05 12.71 10.88
N LYS A 6 -14.99 11.77 11.08
CA LYS A 6 -14.85 10.39 10.67
C LYS A 6 -14.76 10.32 9.13
N PRO A 7 -13.75 9.68 8.53
CA PRO A 7 -13.70 9.52 7.08
C PRO A 7 -14.88 8.66 6.61
N VAL A 8 -15.55 9.09 5.55
CA VAL A 8 -16.77 8.46 4.99
C VAL A 8 -16.58 6.97 4.69
N ARG A 9 -15.34 6.57 4.36
CA ARG A 9 -14.98 5.19 3.97
C ARG A 9 -14.63 4.26 5.14
N LEU A 10 -14.53 4.77 6.38
CA LEU A 10 -14.25 3.93 7.55
C LEU A 10 -15.56 3.49 8.21
N ALA A 11 -15.71 2.19 8.45
CA ALA A 11 -16.83 1.66 9.21
C ALA A 11 -16.83 2.22 10.65
N SER A 12 -17.97 2.28 11.35
CA SER A 12 -17.97 2.74 12.75
C SER A 12 -17.22 1.76 13.64
N PHE A 13 -16.60 2.23 14.72
CA PHE A 13 -15.93 1.35 15.67
C PHE A 13 -16.86 0.24 16.16
N GLU A 14 -18.10 0.60 16.52
CA GLU A 14 -19.16 -0.35 16.90
C GLU A 14 -19.39 -1.44 15.86
N SER A 15 -19.41 -1.09 14.57
CA SER A 15 -19.56 -2.08 13.50
C SER A 15 -18.34 -3.00 13.36
N MET A 16 -17.14 -2.49 13.60
CA MET A 16 -15.89 -3.25 13.47
C MET A 16 -15.65 -4.22 14.63
N ILE A 17 -16.21 -3.96 15.81
CA ILE A 17 -16.10 -4.85 16.98
C ILE A 17 -17.20 -5.92 17.02
N LYS A 18 -18.23 -5.82 16.18
CA LYS A 18 -19.27 -6.86 16.09
C LYS A 18 -18.63 -8.20 15.73
N SER A 19 -18.83 -9.20 16.59
CA SER A 19 -18.41 -10.56 16.34
C SER A 19 -19.62 -11.42 16.02
N ASN A 20 -19.49 -12.27 15.00
CA ASN A 20 -20.42 -13.35 14.73
C ASN A 20 -19.75 -14.70 15.04
N TRP A 21 -20.50 -15.78 14.86
CA TRP A 21 -19.98 -17.13 15.13
C TRP A 21 -18.80 -17.50 14.21
N LYS A 22 -18.78 -17.00 12.96
CA LYS A 22 -17.67 -17.23 12.02
C LYS A 22 -16.40 -16.56 12.50
N THR A 23 -16.46 -15.31 12.94
CA THR A 23 -15.29 -14.58 13.46
C THR A 23 -14.77 -15.22 14.75
N MET A 24 -15.65 -15.80 15.57
CA MET A 24 -15.24 -16.55 16.76
C MET A 24 -14.49 -17.84 16.39
N LEU A 25 -14.99 -18.59 15.40
CA LEU A 25 -14.31 -19.79 14.89
C LEU A 25 -12.95 -19.44 14.27
N PHE A 26 -12.88 -18.40 13.45
CA PHE A 26 -11.62 -17.94 12.88
C PHE A 26 -10.63 -17.45 13.94
N LYS A 27 -11.10 -16.79 15.00
CA LYS A 27 -10.26 -16.40 16.14
C LYS A 27 -9.63 -17.63 16.82
N LEU A 28 -10.41 -18.70 16.98
CA LEU A 28 -9.93 -19.95 17.57
C LEU A 28 -8.84 -20.61 16.69
N LEU A 29 -9.07 -20.68 15.38
CA LEU A 29 -8.12 -21.29 14.43
C LEU A 29 -6.84 -20.46 14.27
N SER A 30 -6.98 -19.14 14.11
CA SER A 30 -5.85 -18.23 13.86
C SER A 30 -5.06 -17.88 15.12
N LYS A 31 -5.62 -18.12 16.30
CA LYS A 31 -5.11 -17.65 17.61
C LYS A 31 -4.81 -16.14 17.63
N ARG A 32 -5.44 -15.36 16.75
CA ARG A 32 -5.24 -13.91 16.60
C ARG A 32 -6.54 -13.16 16.79
N ARG A 33 -6.43 -11.94 17.33
CA ARG A 33 -7.55 -11.02 17.45
C ARG A 33 -7.82 -10.41 16.07
N LEU A 34 -9.06 -10.55 15.58
CA LEU A 34 -9.49 -10.00 14.29
C LEU A 34 -10.03 -8.57 14.42
N GLN A 35 -10.69 -8.27 15.55
CA GLN A 35 -11.25 -6.93 15.79
C GLN A 35 -10.15 -5.97 16.25
N PRO A 36 -10.12 -4.71 15.78
CA PRO A 36 -9.18 -3.73 16.29
C PRO A 36 -9.48 -3.38 17.76
N THR A 37 -8.47 -2.94 18.48
CA THR A 37 -8.58 -2.15 19.71
C THR A 37 -9.06 -0.74 19.39
N ALA A 38 -9.49 0.02 20.41
CA ALA A 38 -9.84 1.42 20.23
C ALA A 38 -8.65 2.25 19.72
N LEU A 39 -7.44 1.97 20.21
CA LEU A 39 -6.22 2.63 19.76
C LEU A 39 -5.89 2.32 18.31
N GLU A 40 -5.98 1.04 17.90
CA GLU A 40 -5.79 0.64 16.50
C GLU A 40 -6.85 1.26 15.59
N TYR A 41 -8.10 1.37 16.04
CA TYR A 41 -9.15 2.04 15.27
C TYR A 41 -8.83 3.52 15.01
N VAL A 42 -8.40 4.25 16.05
CA VAL A 42 -7.99 5.65 15.91
C VAL A 42 -6.76 5.76 14.99
N ALA A 43 -5.79 4.85 15.11
CA ALA A 43 -4.63 4.81 14.24
C ALA A 43 -5.02 4.59 12.76
N ILE A 44 -5.94 3.67 12.47
CA ILE A 44 -6.49 3.45 11.13
C ILE A 44 -7.22 4.71 10.62
N GLN A 45 -8.04 5.34 11.47
CA GLN A 45 -8.75 6.56 11.13
C GLN A 45 -7.78 7.68 10.70
N GLN A 46 -6.72 7.89 11.47
CA GLN A 46 -5.70 8.89 11.17
C GLN A 46 -4.91 8.53 9.92
N ALA A 47 -4.54 7.25 9.74
CA ALA A 47 -3.82 6.78 8.57
C ALA A 47 -4.60 6.98 7.27
N LEU A 48 -5.93 6.80 7.29
CA LEU A 48 -6.79 7.04 6.12
C LEU A 48 -6.87 8.52 5.68
N GLN A 49 -6.37 9.44 6.49
CA GLN A 49 -6.29 10.87 6.19
C GLN A 49 -4.88 11.31 5.75
N ARG A 50 -3.92 10.38 5.68
CA ARG A 50 -2.53 10.67 5.31
C ARG A 50 -2.23 10.11 3.92
N GLY A 51 -1.48 10.89 3.14
CA GLY A 51 -0.90 10.48 1.87
C GLY A 51 0.47 9.81 2.05
N ASP A 52 1.30 9.88 1.02
CA ASP A 52 2.68 9.42 1.06
C ASP A 52 3.62 10.63 1.17
N GLU A 53 3.87 11.06 2.41
CA GLU A 53 4.71 12.24 2.69
C GLU A 53 6.13 12.09 2.12
N ALA A 54 6.66 10.87 2.09
CA ALA A 54 8.01 10.60 1.57
C ALA A 54 8.05 10.78 0.05
N MET A 55 7.05 10.25 -0.68
CA MET A 55 6.95 10.42 -2.12
C MET A 55 6.56 11.86 -2.49
N ASP A 56 5.75 12.55 -1.69
CA ASP A 56 5.37 13.96 -1.92
C ASP A 56 6.62 14.86 -1.98
N LEU A 57 7.61 14.63 -1.12
CA LEU A 57 8.91 15.32 -1.16
C LEU A 57 9.68 15.03 -2.46
N VAL A 58 9.70 13.77 -2.90
CA VAL A 58 10.34 13.37 -4.17
C VAL A 58 9.64 14.05 -5.35
N VAL A 59 8.30 14.05 -5.39
CA VAL A 59 7.53 14.70 -6.46
C VAL A 59 7.80 16.21 -6.47
N ALA A 60 7.77 16.87 -5.31
CA ALA A 60 8.06 18.30 -5.21
C ALA A 60 9.48 18.63 -5.73
N TRP A 61 10.46 17.78 -5.42
CA TRP A 61 11.81 17.90 -5.98
C TRP A 61 11.84 17.63 -7.49
N VAL A 62 11.17 16.59 -8.00
CA VAL A 62 11.08 16.31 -9.44
C VAL A 62 10.51 17.51 -10.19
N MET A 63 9.48 18.17 -9.64
CA MET A 63 8.84 19.32 -10.29
C MET A 63 9.76 20.55 -10.45
N GLN A 64 10.89 20.62 -9.73
CA GLN A 64 11.88 21.69 -9.91
C GLN A 64 12.63 21.57 -11.25
N ASN A 65 12.84 20.34 -11.74
CA ASN A 65 13.40 20.06 -13.07
C ASN A 65 12.86 18.71 -13.58
N PRO A 66 11.64 18.71 -14.16
CA PRO A 66 10.90 17.46 -14.43
C PRO A 66 11.61 16.49 -15.35
N GLN A 67 12.37 16.98 -16.33
CA GLN A 67 13.06 16.11 -17.28
C GLN A 67 14.26 15.41 -16.62
N LEU A 68 15.14 16.19 -16.00
CA LEU A 68 16.38 15.69 -15.42
C LEU A 68 16.14 14.88 -14.14
N HIS A 69 15.33 15.41 -13.23
CA HIS A 69 15.08 14.77 -11.93
C HIS A 69 14.28 13.47 -12.07
N ARG A 70 13.37 13.38 -13.06
CA ARG A 70 12.71 12.13 -13.38
C ARG A 70 13.70 11.07 -13.86
N GLN A 71 14.64 11.45 -14.74
CA GLN A 71 15.69 10.52 -15.19
C GLN A 71 16.55 10.02 -14.02
N TYR A 72 16.89 10.88 -13.06
CA TYR A 72 17.59 10.48 -11.85
C TYR A 72 16.74 9.55 -10.96
N PHE A 73 15.46 9.87 -10.75
CA PHE A 73 14.56 8.99 -10.01
C PHE A 73 14.45 7.61 -10.67
N GLU A 74 14.27 7.54 -11.99
CA GLU A 74 14.20 6.27 -12.73
C GLU A 74 15.53 5.50 -12.68
N THR A 75 16.67 6.20 -12.74
CA THR A 75 17.99 5.59 -12.57
C THR A 75 18.11 4.96 -11.19
N ALA A 76 17.74 5.69 -10.14
CA ALA A 76 17.76 5.17 -8.78
C ALA A 76 16.79 3.98 -8.61
N LEU A 77 15.59 4.06 -9.17
CA LEU A 77 14.56 3.03 -9.08
C LEU A 77 14.95 1.70 -9.74
N TYR A 78 15.53 1.77 -10.95
CA TYR A 78 15.82 0.57 -11.74
C TYR A 78 17.27 0.07 -11.60
N GLN A 79 18.20 0.96 -11.27
CA GLN A 79 19.64 0.65 -11.26
C GLN A 79 20.28 0.88 -9.88
N GLY A 80 19.55 1.42 -8.91
CA GLY A 80 20.04 1.75 -7.58
C GLY A 80 20.65 3.15 -7.50
N THR A 81 20.64 3.72 -6.28
CA THR A 81 21.17 5.06 -6.00
C THR A 81 22.66 5.21 -6.29
N ALA A 82 23.43 4.12 -6.26
CA ALA A 82 24.86 4.10 -6.59
C ALA A 82 25.18 4.39 -8.07
N LYS A 83 24.18 4.36 -8.95
CA LYS A 83 24.33 4.68 -10.39
C LYS A 83 24.01 6.13 -10.74
N LEU A 84 23.68 6.95 -9.74
CA LEU A 84 23.47 8.38 -9.94
C LEU A 84 24.80 9.09 -10.25
N PRO A 85 24.77 10.18 -11.04
CA PRO A 85 25.98 10.93 -11.38
C PRO A 85 26.61 11.66 -10.19
N HIS A 86 25.84 11.88 -9.12
CA HIS A 86 26.26 12.49 -7.86
C HIS A 86 25.25 12.14 -6.77
N ASP A 87 25.57 12.48 -5.52
CA ASP A 87 24.70 12.26 -4.38
C ASP A 87 23.50 13.21 -4.40
N ILE A 88 22.29 12.64 -4.40
CA ILE A 88 21.03 13.38 -4.37
C ILE A 88 20.30 13.03 -3.08
N LEU A 89 20.37 13.94 -2.09
CA LEU A 89 19.88 13.69 -0.72
C LEU A 89 18.41 13.25 -0.66
N VAL A 90 17.53 13.87 -1.47
CA VAL A 90 16.10 13.52 -1.52
C VAL A 90 15.89 12.06 -1.92
N LEU A 91 16.64 11.59 -2.93
CA LEU A 91 16.56 10.20 -3.38
C LEU A 91 17.21 9.25 -2.37
N GLN A 92 18.36 9.61 -1.78
CA GLN A 92 19.00 8.79 -0.76
C GLN A 92 18.10 8.58 0.46
N GLN A 93 17.46 9.64 0.96
CA GLN A 93 16.54 9.56 2.10
C GLN A 93 15.32 8.70 1.76
N PHE A 94 14.71 8.92 0.58
CA PHE A 94 13.57 8.15 0.13
C PHE A 94 13.89 6.65 -0.03
N PHE A 95 14.90 6.31 -0.82
CA PHE A 95 15.26 4.91 -1.09
C PHE A 95 15.72 4.18 0.17
N ARG A 96 16.49 4.83 1.06
CA ARG A 96 16.86 4.25 2.35
C ARG A 96 15.63 3.88 3.19
N SER A 97 14.59 4.71 3.17
CA SER A 97 13.37 4.46 3.95
C SER A 97 12.57 3.25 3.43
N ILE A 98 12.49 3.06 2.10
CA ILE A 98 11.69 1.99 1.49
C ILE A 98 12.46 0.66 1.33
N GLU A 99 13.78 0.72 1.21
CA GLU A 99 14.63 -0.48 1.09
C GLU A 99 14.91 -1.11 2.46
N THR A 100 14.70 -0.39 3.55
CA THR A 100 14.87 -0.92 4.91
C THR A 100 13.71 -1.87 5.24
N PRO A 101 13.95 -3.19 5.38
CA PRO A 101 12.88 -4.12 5.68
C PRO A 101 12.31 -3.83 7.08
N PRO A 102 10.98 -3.86 7.25
CA PRO A 102 10.39 -3.65 8.56
C PRO A 102 10.74 -4.80 9.49
N THR A 103 10.84 -4.52 10.80
CA THR A 103 11.27 -5.51 11.81
C THR A 103 10.36 -6.73 11.95
N TRP A 104 9.10 -6.63 11.50
CA TRP A 104 8.15 -7.72 11.51
C TRP A 104 8.25 -8.64 10.28
N LEU A 105 9.04 -8.27 9.27
CA LEU A 105 9.21 -9.08 8.06
C LEU A 105 9.99 -10.37 8.38
N ASP A 106 9.41 -11.51 8.00
CA ASP A 106 9.99 -12.83 8.18
C ASP A 106 10.42 -13.41 6.82
N PRO A 107 11.73 -13.46 6.51
CA PRO A 107 12.22 -13.94 5.22
C PRO A 107 11.82 -15.39 4.92
N GLN A 108 11.74 -16.23 5.94
CA GLN A 108 11.38 -17.63 5.77
C GLN A 108 9.90 -17.78 5.39
N LYS A 109 9.01 -17.04 6.05
CA LYS A 109 7.59 -17.00 5.66
C LYS A 109 7.40 -16.43 4.26
N MET A 110 8.17 -15.41 3.88
CA MET A 110 8.13 -14.85 2.53
C MET A 110 8.53 -15.90 1.48
N GLN A 111 9.62 -16.63 1.71
CA GLN A 111 10.08 -17.69 0.81
C GLN A 111 9.06 -18.84 0.70
N GLN A 112 8.41 -19.22 1.82
CA GLN A 112 7.33 -20.20 1.82
C GLN A 112 6.13 -19.74 0.98
N ALA A 113 5.71 -18.47 1.13
CA ALA A 113 4.60 -17.90 0.37
C ALA A 113 4.90 -17.85 -1.14
N ILE A 114 6.12 -17.50 -1.53
CA ILE A 114 6.59 -17.54 -2.92
C ILE A 114 6.51 -18.97 -3.46
N THR A 115 7.06 -19.93 -2.72
CA THR A 115 7.08 -21.35 -3.12
C THR A 115 5.67 -21.90 -3.28
N PHE A 116 4.78 -21.59 -2.34
CA PHE A 116 3.37 -21.95 -2.41
C PHE A 116 2.68 -21.35 -3.65
N SER A 117 2.89 -20.06 -3.90
CA SER A 117 2.31 -19.36 -5.04
C SER A 117 2.76 -19.95 -6.38
N HIS A 118 4.04 -20.32 -6.50
CA HIS A 118 4.55 -21.00 -7.69
C HIS A 118 3.94 -22.38 -7.91
N ARG A 119 3.68 -23.15 -6.84
CA ARG A 119 3.07 -24.49 -6.94
C ARG A 119 1.64 -24.46 -7.46
N LEU A 120 0.93 -23.33 -7.31
CA LEU A 120 -0.42 -23.15 -7.88
C LEU A 120 -0.38 -23.05 -9.42
N GLY A 121 0.77 -22.73 -10.01
CA GLY A 121 0.94 -22.65 -11.46
C GLY A 121 -0.06 -21.70 -12.12
N ILE A 122 -0.64 -22.15 -13.24
CA ILE A 122 -1.59 -21.35 -14.05
C ILE A 122 -2.86 -20.95 -13.29
N ASN A 123 -3.26 -21.73 -12.27
CA ASN A 123 -4.47 -21.45 -11.49
C ASN A 123 -4.38 -20.12 -10.75
N ASN A 124 -3.18 -19.72 -10.31
CA ASN A 124 -2.96 -18.42 -9.70
C ASN A 124 -3.30 -17.28 -10.67
N GLY A 125 -2.94 -17.44 -11.95
CA GLY A 125 -3.26 -16.48 -13.01
C GLY A 125 -4.76 -16.32 -13.22
N PHE A 126 -5.53 -17.41 -13.24
CA PHE A 126 -6.99 -17.36 -13.39
C PHE A 126 -7.66 -16.62 -12.22
N VAL A 127 -7.27 -16.94 -10.98
CA VAL A 127 -7.82 -16.28 -9.78
C VAL A 127 -7.47 -14.79 -9.78
N LEU A 128 -6.21 -14.42 -10.06
CA LEU A 128 -5.77 -13.03 -10.07
C LEU A 128 -6.41 -12.23 -11.20
N ARG A 129 -6.62 -12.83 -12.37
CA ARG A 129 -7.35 -12.23 -13.49
C ARG A 129 -8.79 -11.92 -13.09
N ASP A 130 -9.50 -12.91 -12.57
CA ASP A 130 -10.92 -12.77 -12.22
C ASP A 130 -11.09 -11.77 -11.08
N LEU A 131 -10.20 -11.79 -10.08
CA LEU A 131 -10.14 -10.79 -9.02
C LEU A 131 -9.90 -9.39 -9.57
N SER A 132 -8.94 -9.22 -10.50
CA SER A 132 -8.62 -7.92 -11.09
C SER A 132 -9.81 -7.33 -11.85
N LEU A 133 -10.53 -8.16 -12.60
CA LEU A 133 -11.76 -7.76 -13.30
C LEU A 133 -12.85 -7.34 -12.30
N MET A 134 -13.13 -8.18 -11.29
CA MET A 134 -14.16 -7.89 -10.30
C MET A 134 -13.85 -6.64 -9.46
N VAL A 135 -12.60 -6.46 -9.03
CA VAL A 135 -12.17 -5.28 -8.27
C VAL A 135 -12.34 -4.00 -9.08
N GLY A 136 -12.03 -4.04 -10.38
CA GLY A 136 -12.25 -2.91 -11.29
C GLY A 136 -13.72 -2.47 -11.36
N TYR A 137 -14.66 -3.42 -11.34
CA TYR A 137 -16.10 -3.13 -11.32
C TYR A 137 -16.61 -2.69 -9.94
N LEU A 138 -16.15 -3.31 -8.86
CA LEU A 138 -16.62 -3.03 -7.49
C LEU A 138 -16.13 -1.68 -6.96
N TYR A 139 -15.00 -1.18 -7.46
CA TYR A 139 -14.37 0.04 -6.97
C TYR A 139 -14.10 1.05 -8.10
N PRO A 140 -15.16 1.63 -8.71
CA PRO A 140 -15.02 2.58 -9.82
C PRO A 140 -14.26 3.87 -9.44
N GLY A 141 -14.08 4.13 -8.14
CA GLY A 141 -13.26 5.23 -7.65
C GLY A 141 -11.81 5.19 -8.12
N PHE A 142 -11.24 4.01 -8.38
CA PHE A 142 -9.89 3.89 -8.94
C PHE A 142 -9.80 4.46 -10.37
N ASN A 143 -10.85 4.28 -11.17
CA ASN A 143 -10.91 4.80 -12.53
C ASN A 143 -10.91 6.33 -12.57
N GLN A 144 -11.42 6.99 -11.53
CA GLN A 144 -11.44 8.46 -11.45
C GLN A 144 -10.02 9.04 -11.42
N VAL A 145 -9.08 8.37 -10.74
CA VAL A 145 -7.67 8.81 -10.71
C VAL A 145 -7.06 8.69 -12.10
N LEU A 146 -7.26 7.55 -12.78
CA LEU A 146 -6.73 7.31 -14.14
C LEU A 146 -7.29 8.28 -15.19
N LEU A 147 -8.59 8.62 -15.09
CA LEU A 147 -9.22 9.63 -15.92
C LEU A 147 -8.61 11.01 -15.66
N LYS A 148 -8.44 11.39 -14.39
CA LYS A 148 -7.92 12.71 -14.00
C LYS A 148 -6.45 12.90 -14.35
N THR A 149 -5.65 11.84 -14.38
CA THR A 149 -4.25 11.90 -14.80
C THR A 149 -4.07 11.82 -16.33
N GLY A 150 -5.16 11.65 -17.08
CA GLY A 150 -5.12 11.49 -18.54
C GLY A 150 -4.54 10.15 -19.01
N ALA A 151 -4.28 9.22 -18.09
CA ALA A 151 -3.80 7.87 -18.38
C ALA A 151 -4.89 7.00 -19.04
N LEU A 152 -6.16 7.38 -18.87
CA LEU A 152 -7.30 6.78 -19.57
C LEU A 152 -7.92 7.83 -20.50
N LYS A 153 -7.64 7.76 -21.80
CA LYS A 153 -8.38 8.53 -22.82
C LYS A 153 -9.67 7.78 -23.16
N LYS A 154 -10.74 8.54 -23.45
CA LYS A 154 -11.95 8.00 -24.08
C LYS A 154 -11.67 7.55 -25.49
#